data_AF-A0A8S0W5T3-F1
#
_entry.id   AF-A0A8S0W5T3-F1
#
_cell.length_a   1.000
_cell.length_b   1.000
_cell.length_c   1.000
_cell.angle_alpha   90.00
_cell.angle_beta   90.00
_cell.angle_gamma   90.00
#
_symmetry.space_group_name_H-M   'P 1'
#
loop_
_entity.id
_entity.type
_entity.pdbx_description
1 polymer ?
#
loop_
_entity_poly.entity_id
_entity_poly.type
_entity_poly.pdbx_seq_one_letter_code
_entity_poly.pdbx_strand_id
1 'polypeptide(L)'
;MPLVTEWQCRPLERIYPIVFLDAIHFKVRKDNRIVTKAAYSVLGLDVQGRKDILGIWIGESETASFWLSVCNDLKNRGVEDVLNWRVVA
;
A
#
# COMPACT_ATOMS: atom_id res chain seq x y z
N MET A 1 -2.68 11.78 13.68
CA MET A 1 -4.14 11.62 13.66
C MET A 1 -4.44 10.17 14.01
N PRO A 2 -4.98 9.86 15.21
CA PRO A 2 -5.11 8.48 15.71
C PRO A 2 -5.90 7.57 14.76
N LEU A 3 -6.99 8.09 14.17
CA LEU A 3 -7.83 7.36 13.21
C LEU A 3 -7.07 6.81 11.99
N VAL A 4 -6.08 7.54 11.49
CA VAL A 4 -5.28 7.11 10.32
C VAL A 4 -4.40 5.93 10.70
N THR A 5 -3.78 5.98 11.88
CA THR A 5 -2.94 4.90 12.39
C THR A 5 -3.78 3.65 12.66
N GLU A 6 -4.96 3.79 13.26
CA GLU A 6 -5.89 2.69 13.49
C GLU A 6 -6.30 2.00 12.18
N TRP A 7 -6.62 2.79 11.15
CA TRP A 7 -6.95 2.25 9.83
C TRP A 7 -5.74 1.58 9.15
N GLN A 8 -4.54 2.16 9.26
CA GLN A 8 -3.32 1.57 8.70
C GLN A 8 -2.91 0.26 9.41
N CYS A 9 -3.21 0.11 10.70
CA CYS A 9 -2.86 -1.08 11.48
C CYS A 9 -4.00 -2.10 11.59
N ARG A 10 -5.15 -1.86 10.94
CA ARG A 10 -6.29 -2.79 11.02
C ARG A 10 -5.91 -4.18 10.48
N PRO A 11 -6.46 -5.26 11.05
CA PRO A 11 -6.28 -6.60 10.52
C PRO A 11 -6.87 -6.70 9.10
N LEU A 12 -6.24 -7.52 8.27
CA LEU A 12 -6.63 -7.80 6.90
C LEU A 12 -7.09 -9.25 6.75
N GLU A 13 -7.79 -9.54 5.65
CA GLU A 13 -8.18 -10.90 5.32
C GLU A 13 -6.97 -11.76 4.96
N ARG A 14 -7.09 -13.06 5.20
CA ARG A 14 -5.98 -14.01 4.98
C ARG A 14 -5.62 -14.15 3.49
N ILE A 15 -6.60 -14.07 2.60
CA ILE A 15 -6.44 -14.34 1.17
C ILE A 15 -7.06 -13.21 0.35
N TYR A 16 -6.28 -12.67 -0.59
CA TYR A 16 -6.76 -11.72 -1.60
C TYR A 16 -6.53 -12.30 -3.00
N PRO A 17 -7.60 -12.68 -3.73
CA PRO A 17 -7.46 -13.18 -5.11
C PRO A 17 -6.73 -12.25 -6.06
N ILE A 18 -6.91 -10.94 -5.93
CA ILE A 18 -6.23 -9.94 -6.76
C ILE A 18 -5.82 -8.77 -5.89
N VAL A 19 -4.56 -8.34 -6.02
CA VAL A 19 -4.05 -7.11 -5.41
C VAL A 19 -3.52 -6.20 -6.51
N PHE A 20 -3.91 -4.93 -6.46
CA PHE A 20 -3.44 -3.87 -7.33
C PHE A 20 -2.48 -2.95 -6.59
N LEU A 21 -1.37 -2.62 -7.23
CA LEU A 21 -0.37 -1.66 -6.77
C LEU A 21 -0.45 -0.43 -7.67
N ASP A 22 -0.62 0.75 -7.08
CA ASP A 22 -0.66 2.02 -7.80
C ASP A 22 0.29 3.03 -7.15
N ALA A 23 0.84 3.96 -7.95
CA ALA A 23 1.81 4.95 -7.52
C ALA A 23 1.51 6.34 -8.11
N ILE A 24 1.13 7.29 -7.25
CA ILE A 24 0.86 8.67 -7.67
C ILE A 24 2.03 9.56 -7.25
N HIS A 25 2.67 10.20 -8.23
CA HIS A 25 3.76 11.14 -7.99
C HIS A 25 3.23 12.55 -7.70
N PHE A 26 3.70 13.17 -6.64
CA PHE A 26 3.30 14.52 -6.25
C PHE A 26 4.49 15.33 -5.72
N LYS A 27 4.43 16.65 -5.93
CA LYS A 27 5.46 17.58 -5.45
C LYS A 27 5.05 18.11 -4.08
N VAL A 28 5.95 17.99 -3.11
CA VAL A 28 5.76 18.56 -1.77
C VAL A 28 6.86 19.56 -1.46
N ARG A 29 6.52 20.57 -0.66
CA ARG A 29 7.50 21.51 -0.12
C ARG A 29 8.01 20.96 1.21
N LYS A 30 9.31 20.66 1.27
CA LYS A 30 10.00 20.19 2.48
C LYS A 30 11.28 21.01 2.64
N ASP A 31 11.50 21.60 3.81
CA ASP A 31 12.68 22.41 4.12
C ASP A 31 12.98 23.50 3.07
N ASN A 32 11.93 24.21 2.66
CA ASN A 32 11.98 25.26 1.63
C ASN A 32 12.43 24.80 0.23
N ARG A 33 12.49 23.49 -0.02
CA ARG A 33 12.77 22.86 -1.32
C ARG A 33 11.54 22.10 -1.82
N ILE A 34 11.39 22.05 -3.14
CA ILE A 34 10.36 21.20 -3.77
C ILE A 34 10.99 19.83 -3.98
N VAL A 35 10.43 18.81 -3.33
CA VAL A 35 10.84 17.41 -3.50
C VAL A 35 9.68 16.62 -4.11
N THR A 36 10.00 15.70 -5.01
CA THR A 36 9.02 14.76 -5.56
C THR A 36 8.89 13.59 -4.61
N LYS A 37 7.66 13.21 -4.27
CA LYS A 37 7.32 12.00 -3.52
C LYS A 37 6.32 11.16 -4.31
N ALA A 38 6.22 9.89 -3.94
CA ALA A 38 5.23 8.98 -4.49
C ALA A 38 4.34 8.45 -3.36
N ALA A 39 3.04 8.41 -3.62
CA ALA A 39 2.05 7.76 -2.80
C ALA A 39 1.74 6.41 -3.43
N TYR A 40 2.12 5.35 -2.72
CA TYR A 40 1.87 3.97 -3.12
C TYR A 40 0.60 3.51 -2.45
N SER A 41 -0.39 3.11 -3.24
CA SER A 41 -1.64 2.56 -2.73
C SER A 41 -1.77 1.11 -3.13
N VAL A 42 -2.30 0.30 -2.20
CA VAL A 42 -2.55 -1.11 -2.43
C VAL A 42 -4.04 -1.36 -2.32
N LEU A 43 -4.66 -1.82 -3.40
CA LEU A 43 -6.07 -2.18 -3.46
C LEU A 43 -6.21 -3.70 -3.50
N GLY A 44 -6.91 -4.28 -2.54
CA GLY A 44 -7.22 -5.71 -2.49
C GLY A 44 -8.64 -5.98 -2.96
N LEU A 45 -8.81 -7.07 -3.70
CA LEU A 45 -10.10 -7.70 -3.93
C LEU A 45 -10.22 -8.91 -3.01
N ASP A 46 -11.21 -8.94 -2.13
CA ASP A 46 -11.46 -10.10 -1.27
C ASP A 46 -12.13 -11.25 -2.03
N VAL A 47 -12.25 -12.42 -1.37
CA VAL A 47 -12.91 -13.61 -1.94
C VAL A 47 -14.40 -13.42 -2.23
N GLN A 48 -15.02 -12.38 -1.65
CA GLN A 48 -16.42 -12.01 -1.90
C GLN A 48 -16.55 -10.97 -3.02
N GLY A 49 -15.44 -10.60 -3.66
CA GLY A 49 -15.41 -9.62 -4.75
C GLY A 49 -15.49 -8.17 -4.30
N ARG A 50 -15.31 -7.87 -3.01
CA ARG A 50 -15.27 -6.49 -2.51
C ARG A 50 -13.87 -5.91 -2.65
N LYS A 51 -13.84 -4.66 -3.07
CA LYS A 51 -12.60 -3.87 -3.22
C LYS A 51 -12.38 -3.05 -1.96
N ASP A 52 -11.17 -3.08 -1.43
CA ASP A 52 -10.77 -2.27 -0.29
C ASP A 52 -9.30 -1.81 -0.41
N ILE A 53 -8.99 -0.61 0.08
CA ILE A 53 -7.62 -0.11 0.13
C ILE A 53 -6.93 -0.73 1.35
N LEU A 54 -5.96 -1.60 1.11
CA LEU A 54 -5.24 -2.31 2.16
C LEU A 54 -4.26 -1.38 2.89
N GLY A 55 -3.69 -0.41 2.18
CA GLY A 55 -2.81 0.60 2.78
C GLY A 55 -2.35 1.64 1.78
N ILE A 56 -1.76 2.70 2.33
CA ILE A 56 -1.10 3.78 1.58
C ILE A 56 0.23 4.08 2.25
N TRP A 57 1.30 4.13 1.47
CA TRP A 57 2.66 4.43 1.90
C TRP A 57 3.21 5.61 1.10
N ILE A 58 3.95 6.49 1.77
CA ILE A 58 4.62 7.61 1.11
C ILE A 58 6.11 7.31 1.05
N GLY A 59 6.66 7.19 -0.16
CA GLY A 59 8.08 6.95 -0.39
C GLY A 59 8.74 8.09 -1.17
N GLU A 60 10.07 8.15 -1.08
CA GLU A 60 10.90 9.06 -1.87
C GLU A 60 11.46 8.38 -3.14
N SER A 61 11.48 7.03 -3.18
CA SER A 61 11.96 6.24 -4.33
C SER A 61 11.37 4.82 -4.38
N GLU A 62 11.10 4.29 -5.57
CA GLU A 62 10.70 2.90 -5.82
C GLU A 62 11.88 1.93 -5.70
N THR A 63 12.22 1.51 -4.49
CA THR A 63 13.24 0.48 -4.27
C THR A 63 12.62 -0.88 -3.99
N ALA A 64 13.34 -1.95 -4.32
CA ALA A 64 12.95 -3.31 -3.94
C ALA A 64 12.76 -3.45 -2.41
N SER A 65 13.58 -2.75 -1.63
CA SER A 65 13.49 -2.73 -0.17
C SER A 65 12.20 -2.07 0.33
N PHE A 66 11.71 -1.04 -0.36
CA PHE A 66 10.43 -0.41 -0.04
C PHE A 66 9.26 -1.37 -0.25
N TRP A 67 9.20 -2.02 -1.42
CA TRP A 67 8.14 -3.00 -1.71
C TRP A 67 8.18 -4.21 -0.79
N LEU A 68 9.38 -4.66 -0.39
CA LEU A 68 9.53 -5.69 0.63
C LEU A 68 8.93 -5.24 1.97
N SER A 69 9.14 -3.98 2.36
CA SER A 69 8.52 -3.42 3.57
C SER A 69 6.99 -3.41 3.48
N VAL A 70 6.44 -3.07 2.32
CA VAL A 70 4.98 -3.09 2.08
C VAL A 70 4.44 -4.52 2.20
N CYS A 71 5.09 -5.50 1.56
CA CYS A 71 4.68 -6.90 1.66
C CYS A 71 4.77 -7.43 3.10
N ASN A 72 5.80 -7.06 3.85
CA ASN A 72 5.93 -7.42 5.26
C ASN A 72 4.83 -6.80 6.12
N ASP A 73 4.44 -5.55 5.87
CA ASP A 73 3.33 -4.91 6.57
C ASP A 73 2.00 -5.65 6.33
N LEU A 74 1.68 -5.96 5.06
CA LEU A 74 0.50 -6.74 4.70
C LEU A 74 0.49 -8.10 5.41
N LYS A 75 1.64 -8.79 5.42
CA LYS A 75 1.80 -10.08 6.11
C LYS A 75 1.58 -9.96 7.61
N ASN A 76 2.18 -8.96 8.25
CA ASN A 76 2.02 -8.71 9.69
C ASN A 76 0.58 -8.40 10.08
N ARG A 77 -0.21 -7.88 9.14
CA ARG A 77 -1.64 -7.57 9.32
C ARG A 77 -2.56 -8.74 9.02
N GLY A 78 -2.03 -9.89 8.62
CA GLY A 78 -2.78 -11.14 8.47
C GLY A 78 -2.88 -11.68 7.05
N VAL A 79 -2.33 -11.00 6.04
CA VAL A 79 -2.32 -11.51 4.67
C VAL A 79 -1.36 -12.70 4.58
N GLU A 80 -1.89 -13.85 4.19
CA GLU A 80 -1.12 -15.08 4.01
C GLU A 80 -0.82 -15.35 2.53
N ASP A 81 -1.78 -15.08 1.65
CA ASP A 81 -1.64 -15.39 0.23
C ASP A 81 -2.32 -14.36 -0.69
N VAL A 82 -1.68 -14.16 -1.85
CA VAL A 82 -2.16 -13.30 -2.94
C VAL A 82 -1.96 -14.04 -4.26
N LEU A 83 -3.06 -14.40 -4.88
CA LEU A 83 -3.06 -15.23 -6.09
C LEU A 83 -2.59 -14.46 -7.33
N ASN A 84 -2.88 -13.16 -7.40
CA ASN A 84 -2.53 -12.34 -8.56
C ASN A 84 -2.17 -10.91 -8.17
N TRP A 85 -0.95 -10.49 -8.51
CA TRP A 85 -0.45 -9.13 -8.33
C TRP A 85 -0.54 -8.35 -9.64
N ARG A 86 -1.14 -7.16 -9.59
CA ARG A 86 -1.29 -6.28 -10.75
C ARG A 86 -0.71 -4.92 -10.45
N VAL A 87 0.27 -4.50 -11.24
CA VAL A 87 0.76 -3.12 -11.21
C VAL A 87 -0.13 -2.28 -12.13
N VAL A 88 -0.63 -1.16 -11.60
CA VAL A 88 -1.34 -0.13 -12.34
C VAL A 88 -0.33 1.00 -12.56
N ALA A 89 -0.12 1.36 -13.82
CA ALA A 89 0.82 2.38 -14.26
C ALA A 89 0.09 3.57 -14.86
#